data_AF-A0A7J0GGZ3-F1
#
_entry.id   AF-A0A7J0GGZ3-F1
#
_cell.length_a   1.000
_cell.length_b   1.000
_cell.length_c   1.000
_cell.angle_alpha   90.00
_cell.angle_beta   90.00
_cell.angle_gamma   90.00
#
_symmetry.space_group_name_H-M   'P 1'
#
loop_
_entity.id
_entity.type
_entity.pdbx_description
1 polymer ?
#
loop_
_entity_poly.entity_id
_entity_poly.type
_entity_poly.pdbx_seq_one_letter_code
_entity_poly.pdbx_strand_id
1 'polypeptide(L)'
;MFWCQVCDGAPLLPLLFIVTNIAFNISLLSLLKISSAVLASLVAMSSVPISIYILSLPLPYLPEGVSLSSFFLFGSMVLVVGLLLYNIPQPVKQSSKID
;
A
#
# COMPACT_ATOMS: atom_id res chain seq x y z
N MET A 1 -38.47 5.13 11.59
CA MET A 1 -37.66 5.15 12.84
C MET A 1 -36.42 4.28 12.64
N PHE A 2 -35.53 4.68 11.72
CA PHE A 2 -34.37 3.86 11.29
C PHE A 2 -33.16 4.75 10.94
N TRP A 3 -33.05 5.92 11.56
CA TRP A 3 -31.95 6.85 11.35
C TRP A 3 -31.46 7.38 12.69
N CYS A 4 -30.68 6.55 13.41
CA CYS A 4 -29.67 6.97 14.39
C CYS A 4 -28.94 5.73 14.95
N GLN A 5 -28.20 5.00 14.10
CA GLN A 5 -27.24 4.00 14.57
C GLN A 5 -25.80 4.38 14.20
N VAL A 6 -25.52 5.68 14.20
CA VAL A 6 -24.16 6.24 14.05
C VAL A 6 -23.70 6.97 15.33
N CYS A 7 -24.52 7.01 16.38
CA CYS A 7 -24.20 7.80 17.58
C CYS A 7 -23.51 7.06 18.74
N ASP A 8 -23.06 5.81 18.56
CA ASP A 8 -22.26 5.10 19.59
C ASP A 8 -21.01 4.38 19.05
N GLY A 9 -20.74 4.50 17.74
CA GLY A 9 -19.70 3.70 17.07
C GLY A 9 -18.73 4.55 16.25
N ALA A 10 -17.65 5.00 16.88
CA ALA A 10 -16.41 5.51 16.27
C ALA A 10 -16.58 6.24 14.89
N PRO A 11 -17.19 7.44 14.85
CA PRO A 11 -17.37 8.22 13.62
C PRO A 11 -16.05 8.63 12.93
N LEU A 12 -14.93 8.46 13.62
CA LEU A 12 -13.59 8.76 13.15
C LEU A 12 -13.07 7.70 12.18
N LEU A 13 -13.48 6.43 12.30
CA LEU A 13 -12.98 5.34 11.46
C LEU A 13 -13.44 5.45 9.99
N PRO A 14 -14.72 5.74 9.69
CA PRO A 14 -15.17 6.01 8.32
C PRO A 14 -14.53 7.28 7.73
N LEU A 15 -14.30 8.30 8.55
CA LEU A 15 -13.67 9.54 8.11
C LEU A 15 -12.19 9.32 7.75
N LEU A 16 -11.46 8.54 8.55
CA LEU A 16 -10.08 8.14 8.26
C LEU A 16 -10.00 7.30 6.98
N PHE A 17 -10.98 6.42 6.72
CA PHE A 17 -11.07 5.66 5.47
C PHE A 17 -11.22 6.57 4.24
N ILE A 18 -12.13 7.55 4.28
CA ILE A 18 -12.34 8.48 3.16
C ILE A 18 -11.07 9.31 2.90
N VAL A 19 -10.46 9.86 3.96
CA VAL A 19 -9.23 10.65 3.86
C VAL A 19 -8.08 9.84 3.26
N THR A 20 -7.87 8.61 3.74
CA THR A 20 -6.80 7.73 3.22
C THR A 20 -7.05 7.32 1.77
N ASN A 21 -8.31 7.04 1.38
CA ASN A 21 -8.65 6.71 0.00
C ASN A 21 -8.36 7.87 -0.97
N ILE A 22 -8.75 9.09 -0.60
CA ILE A 22 -8.46 10.29 -1.40
C ILE A 22 -6.95 10.55 -1.50
N ALA A 23 -6.23 10.48 -0.38
CA ALA A 23 -4.78 10.68 -0.35
C ALA A 23 -4.04 9.64 -1.20
N PHE A 24 -4.47 8.38 -1.16
CA PHE A 24 -3.90 7.31 -1.97
C PHE A 24 -4.11 7.55 -3.48
N ASN A 25 -5.31 7.95 -3.89
CA ASN A 25 -5.58 8.27 -5.29
C ASN A 25 -4.76 9.46 -5.81
N ILE A 26 -4.59 10.52 -4.99
CA ILE A 26 -3.73 11.66 -5.34
C ILE A 26 -2.27 11.22 -5.46
N SER A 27 -1.80 10.39 -4.53
CA SER A 27 -0.43 9.85 -4.53
C SER A 27 -0.17 9.01 -5.78
N LEU A 28 -1.11 8.14 -6.18
CA LEU A 28 -1.03 7.37 -7.42
C LEU A 28 -0.98 8.27 -8.65
N LEU A 29 -1.83 9.30 -8.74
CA LEU A 29 -1.79 10.24 -9.87
C LEU A 29 -0.44 10.98 -9.94
N SER A 30 0.10 11.40 -8.80
CA SER A 30 1.40 12.07 -8.70
C SER A 30 2.54 11.14 -9.12
N LEU A 31 2.50 9.88 -8.64
CA LEU A 31 3.46 8.86 -9.04
C LEU A 31 3.38 8.58 -10.53
N LEU A 32 2.19 8.36 -11.12
CA LEU A 32 2.02 8.14 -12.55
C LEU A 32 2.54 9.30 -13.41
N LYS A 33 2.48 10.54 -12.90
CA LYS A 33 2.99 11.73 -13.61
C LYS A 33 4.52 11.80 -13.65
N ILE A 34 5.20 11.21 -12.68
CA ILE A 34 6.67 11.32 -12.49
C ILE A 34 7.38 9.99 -12.80
N SER A 35 6.70 8.89 -12.54
CA SER A 35 7.20 7.51 -12.48
C SER A 35 6.22 6.60 -13.23
N SER A 36 6.77 5.66 -13.99
CA SER A 36 5.99 4.74 -14.83
C SER A 36 4.86 4.01 -14.08
N ALA A 37 3.83 3.58 -14.82
CA ALA A 37 2.65 2.87 -14.31
C ALA A 37 2.98 1.63 -13.46
N VAL A 38 4.16 1.04 -13.66
CA VAL A 38 4.63 -0.13 -12.92
C VAL A 38 4.96 0.20 -11.45
N LEU A 39 5.54 1.36 -11.14
CA LEU A 39 5.76 1.75 -9.73
C LEU A 39 4.44 1.99 -9.01
N ALA A 40 3.51 2.66 -9.69
CA ALA A 40 2.20 2.94 -9.13
C ALA A 40 1.44 1.65 -8.77
N SER A 41 1.45 0.65 -9.66
CA SER A 41 0.82 -0.65 -9.38
C SER A 41 1.54 -1.44 -8.29
N LEU A 42 2.87 -1.34 -8.21
CA LEU A 42 3.66 -2.04 -7.20
C LEU A 42 3.51 -1.43 -5.80
N VAL A 43 3.44 -0.10 -5.70
CA VAL A 43 3.07 0.62 -4.46
C VAL A 43 1.63 0.30 -4.07
N ALA A 44 0.71 0.20 -5.03
CA ALA A 44 -0.66 -0.21 -4.73
C ALA A 44 -0.73 -1.65 -4.20
N MET A 45 0.02 -2.57 -4.80
CA MET A 45 0.10 -3.96 -4.36
C MET A 45 0.82 -4.13 -3.02
N SER A 46 1.73 -3.23 -2.62
CA SER A 46 2.40 -3.27 -1.30
C SER A 46 1.50 -2.78 -0.17
N SER A 47 0.53 -1.90 -0.46
CA SER A 47 -0.47 -1.41 0.51
C SER A 47 -1.31 -2.55 1.11
N VAL A 48 -1.63 -3.56 0.30
CA VAL A 48 -2.43 -4.73 0.72
C VAL A 48 -1.74 -5.52 1.84
N PRO A 49 -0.51 -6.04 1.66
CA PRO A 49 0.17 -6.76 2.72
C PRO A 49 0.51 -5.89 3.93
N ILE A 50 0.79 -4.59 3.74
CA ILE A 50 0.98 -3.63 4.84
C ILE A 50 -0.27 -3.55 5.72
N SER A 51 -1.45 -3.46 5.11
CA SER A 51 -2.72 -3.40 5.83
C SER A 51 -2.97 -4.68 6.62
N ILE A 52 -2.72 -5.84 6.00
CA ILE A 52 -2.79 -7.14 6.67
C ILE A 52 -1.80 -7.19 7.84
N TYR A 53 -0.58 -6.66 7.69
CA TYR A 53 0.43 -6.63 8.76
C TYR A 53 -0.04 -5.80 9.97
N ILE A 54 -0.59 -4.61 9.70
CA ILE A 54 -1.09 -3.70 10.74
C ILE A 54 -2.31 -4.31 11.44
N LEU A 55 -3.20 -4.95 10.69
CA LEU A 55 -4.41 -5.61 11.23
C LEU A 55 -4.11 -6.94 11.92
N SER A 56 -3.02 -7.61 11.55
CA SER A 56 -2.57 -8.87 12.17
C SER A 56 -1.82 -8.66 13.48
N LEU A 57 -1.36 -7.43 13.74
CA LEU A 57 -0.87 -7.03 15.04
C LEU A 57 -2.02 -7.21 16.06
N PRO A 58 -1.76 -7.67 17.30
CA PRO A 58 -2.79 -7.85 18.31
C PRO A 58 -3.44 -6.51 18.65
N LEU A 59 -4.40 -6.13 17.83
CA LEU A 59 -5.19 -4.95 18.01
C LEU A 59 -6.15 -5.26 19.17
N PRO A 60 -6.26 -4.40 20.19
CA PRO A 60 -7.06 -4.65 21.39
C PRO A 60 -8.57 -4.89 21.11
N TYR A 61 -9.00 -4.80 19.85
CA TYR A 61 -10.36 -5.01 19.37
C TYR A 61 -10.58 -6.32 18.57
N LEU A 62 -9.54 -7.13 18.29
CA LEU A 62 -9.69 -8.41 17.57
C LEU A 62 -9.24 -9.61 18.44
N PRO A 63 -10.01 -10.71 18.49
CA PRO A 63 -9.64 -11.91 19.23
C PRO A 63 -8.54 -12.69 18.50
N GLU A 64 -7.45 -12.94 19.22
CA GLU A 64 -6.24 -13.67 18.83
C GLU A 64 -5.45 -13.09 17.64
N GLY A 65 -4.16 -12.79 17.91
CA GLY A 65 -3.22 -12.35 16.87
C GLY A 65 -3.07 -13.43 15.81
N VAL A 66 -3.49 -13.12 14.59
CA VAL A 66 -3.43 -14.05 13.46
C VAL A 66 -1.98 -14.39 13.13
N SER A 67 -1.66 -15.69 13.15
CA SER A 67 -0.36 -16.20 12.74
C SER A 67 -0.21 -16.04 11.22
N LEU A 68 0.55 -15.01 10.80
CA LEU A 68 0.87 -14.79 9.39
C LEU A 68 1.69 -15.94 8.81
N SER A 69 1.24 -16.49 7.68
CA SER A 69 1.95 -17.57 6.96
C SER A 69 3.32 -17.08 6.47
N SER A 70 4.36 -17.90 6.62
CA SER A 70 5.72 -17.56 6.15
C SER A 70 5.76 -17.27 4.64
N PHE A 71 4.88 -17.87 3.84
CA PHE A 71 4.77 -17.57 2.41
C PHE A 71 4.28 -16.15 2.13
N PHE A 72 3.42 -15.59 2.99
CA PHE A 72 2.95 -14.22 2.88
C PHE A 72 4.09 -13.21 3.16
N LEU A 73 4.94 -13.51 4.15
CA LEU A 73 6.15 -12.73 4.41
C LEU A 73 7.11 -12.77 3.23
N PHE A 74 7.31 -13.96 2.65
CA PHE A 74 8.16 -14.13 1.46
C PHE A 74 7.64 -13.36 0.25
N GLY A 75 6.33 -13.46 -0.04
CA GLY A 75 5.69 -12.68 -1.10
C GLY A 75 5.82 -11.18 -0.88
N SER A 76 5.66 -10.71 0.36
CA SER A 76 5.85 -9.29 0.72
C SER A 76 7.29 -8.83 0.51
N MET A 77 8.28 -9.66 0.89
CA MET A 77 9.70 -9.40 0.66
C MET A 77 10.02 -9.27 -0.83
N VAL A 78 9.54 -10.20 -1.66
CA VAL A 78 9.71 -10.13 -3.12
C VAL A 78 9.10 -8.85 -3.69
N LEU A 79 7.94 -8.43 -3.18
CA LEU A 79 7.25 -7.22 -3.63
C LEU A 79 8.03 -5.95 -3.26
N VAL A 80 8.57 -5.87 -2.05
CA VAL A 80 9.45 -4.77 -1.60
C VAL A 80 10.76 -4.74 -2.40
N VAL A 81 11.38 -5.90 -2.65
CA VAL A 81 12.58 -6.00 -3.50
C VAL A 81 12.29 -5.53 -4.91
N GLY A 82 11.15 -5.93 -5.50
CA GLY A 82 10.70 -5.42 -6.80
C GLY A 82 10.54 -3.90 -6.80
N LEU A 83 10.02 -3.33 -5.71
CA LEU A 83 9.84 -1.88 -5.59
C LEU A 83 11.18 -1.15 -5.51
N LEU A 84 12.12 -1.68 -4.72
CA LEU A 84 13.46 -1.12 -4.59
C LEU A 84 14.25 -1.21 -5.91
N LEU A 85 14.24 -2.38 -6.57
CA LEU A 85 14.91 -2.58 -7.85
C LEU A 85 14.36 -1.66 -8.95
N TYR A 86 13.06 -1.40 -8.93
CA TYR A 86 12.46 -0.47 -9.87
C TYR A 86 12.75 0.99 -9.52
N ASN A 87 12.78 1.34 -8.23
CA ASN A 87 13.05 2.70 -7.79
C ASN A 87 14.52 3.12 -8.02
N ILE A 88 15.46 2.17 -7.99
CA ILE A 88 16.85 2.44 -8.36
C ILE A 88 16.89 2.90 -9.82
N PRO A 89 17.40 4.12 -10.11
CA PRO A 89 17.56 4.57 -11.48
C PRO A 89 18.50 3.59 -12.16
N GLN A 90 17.97 2.82 -13.12
CA GLN A 90 18.82 2.02 -13.99
C GLN A 90 19.74 3.02 -14.69
N PRO A 91 21.08 2.93 -14.53
CA PRO A 91 21.97 3.71 -15.36
C PRO A 91 21.72 3.22 -16.78
N VAL A 92 20.98 4.02 -17.54
CA VAL A 92 20.76 3.79 -18.95
C VAL A 92 22.16 3.75 -19.52
N LYS A 93 22.61 2.56 -19.92
CA LYS A 93 23.84 2.39 -20.68
C LYS A 93 23.56 3.08 -22.02
N GLN A 94 23.75 4.40 -22.06
CA GLN A 94 23.83 5.15 -23.29
C GLN A 94 25.06 4.59 -24.01
N SER A 95 24.83 3.55 -24.79
CA SER A 95 25.75 3.06 -25.78
C SER A 95 25.96 4.23 -26.74
N SER A 96 27.09 4.89 -26.54
CA SER A 96 27.80 5.69 -27.52
C SER A 96 27.47 5.24 -28.95
N LYS A 97 26.79 6.12 -29.69
CA LYS A 97 26.94 6.17 -31.14
C LYS A 97 27.29 7.61 -31.51
N ILE A 98 28.58 7.89 -31.38
CA ILE A 98 29.28 8.80 -32.27
C ILE A 98 29.31 8.06 -33.60
N ASP A 99 28.72 8.65 -34.63
CA ASP A 99 29.06 8.60 -36.06
C ASP A 99 27.87 9.15 -36.87
#